data_AF-A0A3D3DIX8-F1
#
_entry.id   AF-A0A3D3DIX8-F1
#
_cell.length_a   1.000
_cell.length_b   1.000
_cell.length_c   1.000
_cell.angle_alpha   90.00
_cell.angle_beta   90.00
_cell.angle_gamma   90.00
#
_symmetry.space_group_name_H-M   'P 1'
#
loop_
_entity.id
_entity.type
_entity.pdbx_description
1 polymer ?
#
loop_
_entity_poly.entity_id
_entity_poly.type
_entity_poly.pdbx_seq_one_letter_code
_entity_poly.pdbx_strand_id
1 'polypeptide(L)'
;FFPRLVERGVPSQGCPIGGLTHEHEKGRALVSALAEWSPAPGQDPRDALPALREILRGLVALYRDHLWKEDEMVFPMADRFLTPADQAELSRQFADLDQSFGPEAVRRLEQLAEELTLTAG
;
A
#
# COMPACT_ATOMS: atom_id res chain seq x y z
N PHE A 1 9.74 -6.74 3.61
CA PHE A 1 9.06 -6.88 4.92
C PHE A 1 8.45 -8.27 5.14
N PHE A 2 7.35 -8.66 4.49
CA PHE A 2 6.70 -9.97 4.76
C PHE A 2 7.62 -11.21 4.61
N PRO A 3 8.50 -11.32 3.60
CA PRO A 3 9.40 -12.48 3.51
C PRO A 3 10.29 -12.64 4.76
N ARG A 4 10.74 -11.52 5.35
CA ARG A 4 11.55 -11.54 6.57
C ARG A 4 10.79 -12.07 7.77
N LEU A 5 9.48 -11.79 7.87
CA LEU A 5 8.62 -12.36 8.90
C LEU A 5 8.46 -13.87 8.73
N VAL A 6 8.34 -14.34 7.48
CA VAL A 6 8.29 -15.79 7.18
C VAL A 6 9.59 -16.49 7.54
N GLU A 7 10.75 -15.88 7.23
CA GLU A 7 12.06 -16.37 7.67
C GLU A 7 12.18 -16.48 9.19
N ARG A 8 11.51 -15.60 9.94
CA ARG A 8 11.43 -15.64 11.41
C ARG A 8 10.33 -16.55 11.95
N GLY A 9 9.67 -17.32 11.09
CA GLY A 9 8.74 -18.39 11.48
C GLY A 9 7.27 -17.99 11.46
N VAL A 10 6.91 -16.82 10.95
CA VAL A 10 5.50 -16.48 10.72
C VAL A 10 4.97 -17.32 9.54
N PRO A 11 3.84 -18.05 9.69
CA PRO A 11 3.28 -18.84 8.59
C PRO A 11 2.94 -17.97 7.38
N SER A 12 3.29 -18.40 6.17
CA SER A 12 2.99 -17.65 4.94
C SER A 12 1.52 -17.68 4.53
N GLN A 13 0.71 -18.56 5.13
CA GLN A 13 -0.70 -18.78 4.85
C GLN A 13 -1.49 -18.89 6.15
N GLY A 14 -2.78 -18.54 6.12
CA GLY A 14 -3.66 -18.59 7.29
C GLY A 14 -3.37 -17.52 8.36
N CYS A 15 -2.47 -16.58 8.07
CA CYS A 15 -2.12 -15.46 8.94
C CYS A 15 -2.36 -14.12 8.20
N PRO A 16 -2.36 -12.97 8.90
CA PRO A 16 -2.67 -11.68 8.29
C PRO A 16 -1.79 -11.33 7.09
N ILE A 17 -0.55 -11.82 7.00
CA ILE A 17 0.34 -11.54 5.85
C ILE A 17 -0.15 -12.16 4.55
N GLY A 18 -0.83 -13.32 4.61
CA GLY A 18 -1.40 -13.97 3.42
C GLY A 18 -2.59 -13.16 2.88
N GLY A 19 -3.48 -12.72 3.79
CA GLY A 19 -4.60 -11.83 3.45
C GLY A 19 -4.11 -10.50 2.88
N LEU A 20 -3.14 -9.85 3.52
CA LEU A 20 -2.57 -8.58 3.05
C LEU A 20 -1.84 -8.71 1.72
N THR A 21 -1.23 -9.87 1.42
CA THR A 21 -0.64 -10.12 0.10
C THR A 21 -1.69 -10.06 -1.00
N HIS A 22 -2.85 -10.71 -0.78
CA HIS A 22 -3.97 -10.64 -1.72
C HIS A 22 -4.57 -9.23 -1.81
N GLU A 23 -4.69 -8.54 -0.68
CA GLU A 23 -5.16 -7.15 -0.67
C GLU A 23 -4.24 -6.21 -1.44
N HIS A 24 -2.92 -6.40 -1.37
CA HIS A 24 -1.97 -5.65 -2.19
C HIS A 24 -2.16 -5.89 -3.69
N GLU A 25 -2.47 -7.12 -4.12
CA GLU A 25 -2.80 -7.43 -5.52
C GLU A 25 -4.05 -6.69 -5.96
N LYS A 26 -5.11 -6.72 -5.14
CA LYS A 26 -6.35 -5.99 -5.39
C LYS A 26 -6.13 -4.48 -5.43
N GLY A 27 -5.30 -3.94 -4.53
CA GLY A 27 -4.94 -2.53 -4.49
C GLY A 27 -4.23 -2.09 -5.76
N ARG A 28 -3.22 -2.86 -6.21
CA ARG A 28 -2.53 -2.61 -7.49
C ARG A 28 -3.49 -2.62 -8.67
N ALA A 29 -4.42 -3.57 -8.72
CA ALA A 29 -5.42 -3.63 -9.79
C ALA A 29 -6.33 -2.39 -9.81
N LEU A 30 -6.79 -1.92 -8.64
CA LEU A 30 -7.62 -0.72 -8.54
C LEU A 30 -6.85 0.56 -8.92
N VAL A 31 -5.59 0.69 -8.50
CA VAL A 31 -4.72 1.83 -8.86
C VAL A 31 -4.42 1.83 -10.37
N SER A 32 -4.14 0.66 -10.96
CA SER A 32 -3.97 0.54 -12.43
C SER A 32 -5.24 0.96 -13.16
N ALA A 33 -6.40 0.46 -12.72
CA ALA A 33 -7.68 0.82 -13.31
C ALA A 33 -7.96 2.33 -13.20
N LEU A 34 -7.58 2.98 -12.08
CA LEU A 34 -7.70 4.43 -11.93
C LEU A 34 -6.75 5.19 -12.87
N ALA A 35 -5.50 4.75 -12.99
CA ALA A 35 -4.50 5.38 -13.84
C ALA A 35 -4.85 5.27 -15.34
N GLU A 36 -5.46 4.14 -15.73
CA GLU A 36 -5.91 3.88 -17.09
C GLU A 36 -7.30 4.44 -17.38
N TRP A 37 -8.02 4.93 -16.36
CA TRP A 37 -9.38 5.40 -16.51
C TRP A 37 -9.43 6.63 -17.41
N SER A 38 -10.19 6.51 -18.50
CA SER A 38 -10.57 7.62 -19.37
C SER A 38 -11.97 7.35 -19.93
N PRO A 39 -12.81 8.38 -20.11
CA PRO A 39 -14.01 8.26 -20.92
C PRO A 39 -13.68 7.72 -22.31
N ALA A 40 -14.55 6.86 -22.87
CA ALA A 40 -14.38 6.40 -24.24
C ALA A 40 -14.53 7.57 -25.24
N PRO A 41 -13.85 7.53 -26.41
CA PRO A 41 -14.02 8.56 -27.43
C PRO A 41 -15.49 8.75 -27.81
N GLY A 42 -16.01 9.97 -27.65
CA GLY A 42 -17.40 10.31 -27.97
C GLY A 42 -18.43 9.99 -26.88
N GLN A 43 -18.02 9.41 -25.75
CA GLN A 43 -18.90 9.22 -24.59
C GLN A 43 -19.04 10.53 -23.80
N ASP A 44 -20.26 10.83 -23.31
CA ASP A 44 -20.44 11.92 -22.34
C ASP A 44 -19.69 11.56 -21.05
N PRO A 45 -18.79 12.42 -20.55
CA PRO A 45 -18.05 12.17 -19.31
C PRO A 45 -18.96 11.77 -18.13
N ARG A 46 -20.20 12.26 -18.09
CA ARG A 46 -21.18 11.94 -17.04
C ARG A 46 -21.55 10.46 -17.03
N ASP A 47 -21.58 9.82 -18.18
CA ASP A 47 -21.88 8.38 -18.31
C ASP A 47 -20.69 7.52 -17.90
N ALA A 48 -19.48 8.07 -17.88
CA ALA A 48 -18.27 7.39 -17.42
C ALA A 48 -18.04 7.50 -15.90
N LEU A 49 -18.70 8.44 -15.23
CA LEU A 49 -18.57 8.68 -13.78
C LEU A 49 -18.92 7.46 -12.90
N PRO A 50 -19.92 6.63 -13.21
CA PRO A 50 -20.22 5.47 -12.38
C PRO A 50 -19.02 4.51 -12.25
N ALA A 51 -18.31 4.23 -13.34
CA ALA A 51 -17.15 3.35 -13.33
C ALA A 51 -16.01 3.92 -12.47
N LEU A 52 -15.70 5.22 -12.64
CA LEU A 52 -14.72 5.91 -11.80
C LEU A 52 -15.09 5.85 -10.32
N ARG A 53 -16.37 6.07 -10.01
CA ARG A 53 -16.87 6.05 -8.63
C ARG A 53 -16.71 4.68 -7.98
N GLU A 54 -16.94 3.60 -8.73
CA GLU A 54 -16.73 2.24 -8.23
C GLU A 54 -15.25 1.96 -7.95
N ILE A 55 -14.33 2.41 -8.81
CA ILE A 55 -12.88 2.29 -8.57
C ILE A 55 -12.49 3.03 -7.28
N LEU A 56 -12.92 4.29 -7.13
CA LEU A 56 -12.61 5.11 -5.96
C LEU A 56 -13.21 4.52 -4.67
N ARG A 57 -14.45 4.04 -4.70
CA ARG A 57 -15.07 3.35 -3.56
C ARG A 57 -14.32 2.08 -3.20
N GLY A 58 -13.89 1.32 -4.20
CA GLY A 58 -13.07 0.12 -4.02
C GLY A 58 -11.77 0.43 -3.30
N LEU A 59 -11.06 1.50 -3.68
CA LEU A 59 -9.84 1.97 -3.02
C LEU A 59 -10.11 2.36 -1.56
N VAL A 60 -11.14 3.17 -1.31
CA VAL A 60 -11.49 3.61 0.06
C VAL A 60 -11.85 2.44 0.96
N ALA A 61 -12.66 1.50 0.47
CA ALA A 61 -13.04 0.32 1.23
C ALA A 61 -11.84 -0.59 1.51
N LEU A 62 -10.99 -0.81 0.51
CA LEU A 62 -9.79 -1.62 0.66
C LEU A 62 -8.82 -1.04 1.69
N TYR A 63 -8.42 0.23 1.52
CA TYR A 63 -7.34 0.79 2.34
C TYR A 63 -7.74 1.01 3.80
N ARG A 64 -9.02 1.27 4.12
CA ARG A 64 -9.48 1.35 5.51
C ARG A 64 -9.24 0.03 6.26
N ASP A 65 -9.65 -1.08 5.67
CA ASP A 65 -9.48 -2.40 6.27
C ASP A 65 -8.04 -2.90 6.20
N HIS A 66 -7.29 -2.45 5.19
CA HIS A 66 -5.88 -2.81 5.01
C HIS A 66 -5.00 -2.17 6.07
N LEU A 67 -5.10 -0.84 6.24
CA LEU A 67 -4.32 -0.08 7.21
C LEU A 67 -4.56 -0.57 8.63
N TRP A 68 -5.82 -0.83 8.99
CA TRP A 68 -6.15 -1.39 10.31
C TRP A 68 -5.45 -2.73 10.56
N LYS A 69 -5.38 -3.63 9.56
CA LYS A 69 -4.68 -4.92 9.71
C LYS A 69 -3.18 -4.73 9.84
N GLU A 70 -2.60 -3.76 9.15
CA GLU A 70 -1.19 -3.45 9.30
C GLU A 70 -0.88 -2.91 10.70
N ASP A 71 -1.60 -1.86 11.12
CA ASP A 71 -1.41 -1.17 12.39
C ASP A 71 -1.69 -2.06 13.60
N GLU A 72 -2.80 -2.79 13.59
CA GLU A 72 -3.27 -3.52 14.77
C GLU A 72 -2.84 -4.99 14.80
N MET A 73 -2.38 -5.54 13.68
CA MET A 73 -2.01 -6.95 13.60
C MET A 73 -0.57 -7.16 13.14
N VAL A 74 -0.17 -6.60 11.99
CA VAL A 74 1.10 -6.97 11.38
C VAL A 74 2.30 -6.24 11.97
N PHE A 75 2.22 -4.94 12.24
CA PHE A 75 3.32 -4.24 12.90
C PHE A 75 3.56 -4.75 14.32
N PRO A 76 2.52 -4.96 15.16
CA PRO A 76 2.71 -5.57 16.48
C PRO A 76 3.25 -7.00 16.40
N MET A 77 2.88 -7.77 15.37
CA MET A 77 3.48 -9.08 15.12
C MET A 77 4.95 -8.95 14.74
N ALA A 78 5.30 -8.00 13.88
CA ALA A 78 6.69 -7.78 13.47
C ALA A 78 7.60 -7.43 14.65
N ASP A 79 7.14 -6.59 15.58
CA ASP A 79 7.88 -6.25 16.80
C ASP A 79 8.19 -7.47 17.69
N ARG A 80 7.37 -8.52 17.61
CA ARG A 80 7.56 -9.75 18.38
C ARG A 80 8.54 -10.72 17.73
N PHE A 81 8.62 -10.74 16.39
CA PHE A 81 9.37 -11.75 15.63
C PHE A 81 10.71 -11.22 15.08
N LEU A 82 10.80 -9.92 14.77
CA LEU A 82 12.00 -9.31 14.22
C LEU A 82 12.94 -8.87 15.33
N THR A 83 14.22 -9.23 15.20
CA THR A 83 15.27 -8.71 16.11
C THR A 83 15.70 -7.31 15.69
N PRO A 84 16.40 -6.57 16.57
CA PRO A 84 16.99 -5.28 16.20
C PRO A 84 17.89 -5.35 14.95
N ALA A 85 18.60 -6.48 14.77
CA ALA A 85 19.41 -6.71 13.57
C ALA A 85 18.57 -6.88 12.30
N ASP A 86 17.39 -7.52 12.37
CA ASP A 86 16.50 -7.60 11.21
C ASP A 86 15.94 -6.24 10.84
N GLN A 87 15.54 -5.46 11.85
CA GLN A 87 14.99 -4.13 11.62
C GLN A 87 16.04 -3.22 11.00
N ALA A 88 17.27 -3.22 11.52
CA ALA A 88 18.37 -2.45 10.94
C ALA A 88 18.66 -2.83 9.48
N GLU A 89 18.63 -4.13 9.16
CA GLU A 89 18.83 -4.62 7.80
C GLU A 89 17.67 -4.23 6.87
N LEU A 90 16.42 -4.36 7.31
CA LEU A 90 15.26 -3.92 6.55
C LEU A 90 15.28 -2.41 6.30
N SER A 91 15.60 -1.60 7.32
CA SER A 91 15.72 -0.15 7.19
C SER A 91 16.79 0.24 6.17
N ARG A 92 17.93 -0.46 6.17
CA ARG A 92 18.99 -0.25 5.18
C ARG A 92 18.51 -0.60 3.77
N GLN A 93 17.83 -1.74 3.59
CA GLN A 93 17.29 -2.15 2.29
C GLN A 93 16.22 -1.17 1.76
N PHE A 94 15.39 -0.61 2.63
CA PHE A 94 14.43 0.43 2.24
C PHE A 94 15.13 1.71 1.83
N ALA A 95 16.15 2.17 2.58
CA ALA A 95 16.93 3.34 2.21
C ALA A 95 17.66 3.15 0.86
N ASP A 96 18.21 1.96 0.60
CA ASP A 96 18.84 1.62 -0.69
C ASP A 96 17.81 1.66 -1.84
N LEU A 97 16.58 1.20 -1.59
CA LEU A 97 15.49 1.26 -2.56
C LEU A 97 15.06 2.72 -2.83
N ASP A 98 14.93 3.55 -1.81
CA ASP A 98 14.60 4.97 -1.95
C ASP A 98 15.65 5.71 -2.79
N GLN A 99 16.93 5.40 -2.60
CA GLN A 99 18.01 5.94 -3.43
C GLN A 99 17.88 5.53 -4.90
N SER A 100 17.36 4.33 -5.20
CA SER A 100 17.16 3.87 -6.57
C SER A 100 16.09 4.65 -7.34
N PHE A 101 15.10 5.23 -6.66
CA PHE A 101 14.11 6.13 -7.25
C PHE A 101 14.63 7.56 -7.43
N GLY A 102 15.70 7.90 -6.72
CA GLY A 102 16.30 9.22 -6.71
C GLY A 102 15.65 10.16 -5.70
N PRO A 103 16.43 11.12 -5.15
CA PRO A 103 16.02 11.90 -4.00
C PRO A 103 14.88 12.89 -4.29
N GLU A 104 14.63 13.22 -5.56
CA GLU A 104 13.50 14.07 -5.95
C GLU A 104 12.16 13.31 -5.91
N ALA A 105 12.14 12.06 -6.37
CA ALA A 105 10.94 11.24 -6.33
C ALA A 105 10.49 10.99 -4.88
N VAL A 106 11.45 10.66 -4.01
CA VAL A 106 11.21 10.48 -2.57
C VAL A 106 10.62 11.74 -1.94
N ARG A 107 11.27 12.90 -2.12
CA ARG A 107 10.76 14.18 -1.59
C ARG A 107 9.36 14.52 -2.07
N ARG A 108 9.05 14.25 -3.33
CA ARG A 108 7.71 14.51 -3.88
C ARG A 108 6.64 13.64 -3.19
N LEU A 109 6.96 12.38 -2.91
CA LEU A 109 6.05 11.47 -2.23
C LEU A 109 5.88 11.85 -0.75
N GLU A 110 6.96 12.26 -0.08
CA GLU A 110 6.91 12.78 1.30
C GLU A 110 6.02 14.02 1.40
N GLN A 111 6.20 15.00 0.50
CA GLN A 111 5.37 16.20 0.45
C GLN A 111 3.89 15.87 0.20
N LEU A 112 3.61 14.96 -0.72
CA LEU A 112 2.24 14.53 -0.98
C LEU A 112 1.62 13.87 0.27
N ALA A 113 2.38 13.05 1.00
CA ALA A 113 1.90 12.42 2.23
C ALA A 113 1.59 13.47 3.32
N GLU A 114 2.43 14.49 3.48
CA GLU A 114 2.18 15.61 4.40
C GLU A 114 0.90 16.38 4.02
N GLU A 115 0.72 16.69 2.73
CA GLU A 115 -0.47 17.40 2.22
C GLU A 115 -1.76 16.62 2.48
N LEU A 116 -1.75 15.31 2.23
CA LEU A 116 -2.89 14.43 2.46
C LEU A 116 -3.23 14.29 3.96
N THR A 117 -2.23 14.34 4.83
CA THR A 117 -2.42 14.28 6.29
C THR A 117 -3.07 15.57 6.81
N LEU A 118 -2.64 16.73 6.30
CA LEU A 118 -3.19 18.03 6.69
C LEU A 118 -4.61 18.27 6.19
N THR A 119 -5.02 17.62 5.10
CA THR A 119 -6.38 17.73 4.55
C THR A 119 -7.37 16.70 5.12
N ALA A 120 -6.88 15.69 5.86
CA ALA A 120 -7.69 14.65 6.47
C ALA A 120 -8.07 14.93 7.95
N GLY A 121 -7.61 16.04 8.54
CA GLY A 121 -7.96 16.53 9.88
C GLY A 121 -8.96 17.68 9.86
#